data_AF-A0A9X2EG80-F1
#
_entry.id   AF-A0A9X2EG80-F1
#
_cell.length_a   1.000
_cell.length_b   1.000
_cell.length_c   1.000
_cell.angle_alpha   90.00
_cell.angle_beta   90.00
_cell.angle_gamma   90.00
#
_symmetry.space_group_name_H-M   'P 1'
#
loop_
_entity.id
_entity.type
_entity.pdbx_description
1 polymer ?
#
loop_
_entity_poly.entity_id
_entity_poly.type
_entity_poly.pdbx_seq_one_letter_code
_entity_poly.pdbx_strand_id
1 'polypeptide(L)'
;MTNPRPKDGLLDTTRLLIGIVRVLAIIGMVLLGGIALVIPALGPEGLKDVGQGMTMTHAFTLSFMLLLAVAILVLLFKGLGLLRDIIDTVGAGDPFAPANADRLEKMGWYAASVIPMMVVIVGLAVWLKGVVENIELDARFDFGVVFLALVLFVLARVFRYGAEMRADLDDTV
;
A
#
# COMPACT_ATOMS: atom_id res chain seq x y z
N MET A 1 36.57 -8.00 20.92
CA MET A 1 35.47 -8.79 21.50
C MET A 1 34.18 -8.04 21.20
N THR A 2 33.42 -8.45 20.18
CA THR A 2 32.14 -7.82 19.85
C THR A 2 31.11 -8.31 20.85
N ASN A 3 30.72 -7.46 21.80
CA ASN A 3 29.59 -7.74 22.68
C ASN A 3 28.35 -7.98 21.80
N PRO A 4 27.70 -9.16 21.79
CA PRO A 4 26.52 -9.37 20.99
C PRO A 4 25.44 -8.39 21.47
N ARG A 5 25.03 -7.49 20.58
CA ARG A 5 23.93 -6.54 20.87
C ARG A 5 22.71 -7.36 21.34
N PRO A 6 22.03 -6.96 22.43
CA PRO A 6 20.85 -7.66 22.89
C PRO A 6 19.84 -7.75 21.75
N LYS A 7 19.21 -8.92 21.57
CA LYS A 7 18.16 -9.13 20.56
C LYS A 7 17.09 -8.05 20.75
N ASP A 8 16.91 -7.22 19.73
CA ASP A 8 15.85 -6.23 19.71
C ASP A 8 14.52 -6.92 19.40
N GLY A 9 13.83 -7.34 20.47
CA GLY A 9 12.54 -8.03 20.36
C GLY A 9 11.48 -7.19 19.64
N LEU A 10 11.62 -5.86 19.59
CA LEU A 10 10.70 -4.99 18.85
C LEU A 10 10.89 -5.13 17.34
N LEU A 11 12.13 -5.20 16.85
CA LEU A 11 12.40 -5.38 15.42
C LEU A 11 11.92 -6.76 14.93
N ASP A 12 12.13 -7.81 15.73
CA ASP A 12 11.66 -9.15 15.40
C ASP A 12 10.12 -9.24 15.40
N THR A 13 9.46 -8.59 16.35
CA THR A 13 7.99 -8.50 16.38
C THR A 13 7.46 -7.72 15.17
N THR A 14 8.10 -6.60 14.83
CA THR A 14 7.72 -5.79 13.66
C THR A 14 7.89 -6.58 12.36
N ARG A 15 8.98 -7.34 12.20
CA ARG A 15 9.19 -8.23 11.06
C ARG A 15 8.09 -9.28 10.94
N LEU A 16 7.71 -9.91 12.06
CA LEU A 16 6.65 -10.90 12.09
C LEU A 16 5.32 -10.28 11.66
N LEU A 17 4.96 -9.12 12.22
CA LEU A 17 3.73 -8.39 11.86
C LEU A 17 3.71 -8.03 10.37
N ILE A 18 4.82 -7.52 9.82
CA ILE A 18 4.92 -7.24 8.38
C ILE A 18 4.70 -8.51 7.55
N GLY A 19 5.27 -9.64 7.97
CA GLY A 19 5.06 -10.94 7.33
C GLY A 19 3.58 -11.33 7.29
N ILE A 20 2.89 -11.21 8.43
CA ILE A 20 1.46 -11.51 8.54
C ILE A 20 0.64 -10.60 7.62
N VAL A 21 0.86 -9.29 7.68
CA VAL A 21 0.12 -8.32 6.84
C VAL A 21 0.36 -8.58 5.36
N ARG A 22 1.58 -8.96 4.95
CA ARG A 22 1.86 -9.33 3.55
C ARG A 22 1.11 -10.58 3.10
N VAL A 23 0.98 -11.59 3.96
CA VAL A 23 0.18 -12.79 3.66
C VAL A 23 -1.30 -12.42 3.52
N LEU A 24 -1.84 -11.60 4.44
CA LEU A 24 -3.21 -11.11 4.35
C LEU A 24 -3.44 -10.27 3.08
N ALA A 25 -2.48 -9.45 2.68
CA ALA A 25 -2.54 -8.69 1.43
C ALA A 25 -2.60 -9.61 0.22
N ILE A 26 -1.84 -10.72 0.19
CA ILE A 26 -1.91 -11.72 -0.88
C ILE A 26 -3.29 -12.37 -0.94
N ILE A 27 -3.83 -12.79 0.20
CA ILE A 27 -5.17 -13.38 0.26
C ILE A 27 -6.21 -12.38 -0.27
N GLY A 28 -6.14 -11.12 0.17
CA GLY A 28 -7.00 -10.05 -0.32
C GLY A 28 -6.88 -9.84 -1.85
N MET A 29 -5.66 -9.82 -2.39
CA MET A 29 -5.43 -9.69 -3.83
C MET A 29 -6.05 -10.84 -4.63
N VAL A 30 -5.89 -12.09 -4.15
CA VAL A 30 -6.45 -13.27 -4.82
C VAL A 30 -7.98 -13.26 -4.76
N LEU A 31 -8.57 -12.95 -3.60
CA LEU A 31 -10.02 -12.91 -3.44
C LEU A 31 -10.65 -11.80 -4.28
N LEU A 32 -10.16 -10.55 -4.16
CA LEU A 32 -10.69 -9.42 -4.90
C LEU A 32 -10.44 -9.56 -6.41
N GLY A 33 -9.26 -10.03 -6.80
CA GLY A 33 -8.92 -10.29 -8.20
C GLY A 33 -9.77 -11.41 -8.80
N GLY A 34 -10.00 -12.50 -8.06
CA GLY A 34 -10.90 -13.58 -8.48
C GLY A 34 -12.33 -13.10 -8.67
N ILE A 35 -12.87 -12.35 -7.71
CA ILE A 35 -14.22 -11.76 -7.80
C ILE A 35 -14.31 -10.82 -9.02
N ALA A 36 -13.30 -9.97 -9.24
CA ALA A 36 -13.27 -9.05 -10.37
C ALA A 36 -13.33 -9.76 -11.74
N LEU A 37 -12.79 -10.98 -11.84
CA LEU A 37 -12.85 -11.78 -13.08
C LEU A 37 -14.20 -12.49 -13.25
N VAL A 38 -14.85 -12.86 -12.14
CA VAL A 38 -16.12 -13.60 -12.16
C VAL A 38 -17.32 -12.69 -12.43
N ILE A 39 -17.33 -11.47 -11.88
CA ILE A 39 -18.48 -10.54 -11.98
C ILE A 39 -19.00 -10.36 -13.42
N PRO A 40 -18.17 -10.08 -14.44
CA PRO A 40 -18.66 -9.89 -15.80
C PRO A 40 -19.23 -11.17 -16.41
N ALA A 41 -18.72 -12.34 -16.00
CA ALA A 41 -19.15 -13.64 -16.49
C ALA A 41 -20.52 -14.06 -15.94
N LEU A 42 -20.92 -13.57 -14.76
CA LEU A 42 -22.24 -13.81 -14.18
C LEU A 42 -23.37 -13.09 -14.94
N GLY A 43 -23.03 -12.00 -15.63
CA GLY A 43 -23.99 -11.15 -16.32
C GLY A 43 -25.02 -10.48 -15.38
N PRO A 44 -25.97 -9.72 -15.94
CA PRO A 44 -26.97 -9.00 -15.14
C PRO A 44 -27.87 -9.91 -14.31
N GLU A 45 -28.25 -11.08 -14.84
CA GLU A 45 -29.13 -12.02 -14.14
C GLU A 45 -28.47 -12.62 -12.89
N GLY A 46 -27.16 -12.93 -12.95
CA GLY A 46 -26.40 -13.44 -11.81
C GLY A 46 -26.08 -12.39 -10.75
N LEU A 47 -26.29 -11.11 -11.04
CA LEU A 47 -26.02 -9.98 -10.13
C LEU A 47 -27.30 -9.31 -9.62
N LYS A 48 -28.48 -9.88 -9.90
CA LYS A 48 -29.77 -9.31 -9.48
C LYS A 48 -29.88 -9.05 -7.98
N ASP A 49 -29.23 -9.88 -7.15
CA ASP A 49 -29.22 -9.77 -5.69
C ASP A 49 -28.23 -8.71 -5.18
N VAL A 50 -27.37 -8.20 -6.07
CA VAL A 50 -26.40 -7.12 -5.80
C VAL A 50 -26.97 -5.76 -6.21
N GLY A 51 -27.86 -5.71 -7.20
CA GLY A 51 -28.45 -4.46 -7.67
C GLY A 51 -29.51 -4.64 -8.75
N GLN A 52 -30.64 -3.95 -8.59
CA GLN A 52 -31.72 -3.94 -9.57
C GLN A 52 -31.36 -3.09 -10.80
N GLY A 53 -31.67 -3.59 -11.99
CA GLY A 53 -31.39 -2.87 -13.24
C GLY A 53 -29.91 -2.82 -13.62
N MET A 54 -29.08 -3.71 -13.06
CA MET A 54 -27.70 -3.85 -13.50
C MET A 54 -27.61 -4.14 -14.99
N THR A 55 -26.57 -3.59 -15.59
CA THR A 55 -26.21 -3.82 -16.99
C THR A 55 -24.79 -4.36 -17.03
N MET A 56 -24.35 -4.83 -18.21
CA MET A 56 -22.95 -5.25 -18.39
C MET A 56 -21.97 -4.13 -18.04
N THR A 57 -22.30 -2.87 -18.33
CA THR A 57 -21.46 -1.72 -17.96
C THR A 57 -21.27 -1.63 -16.45
N HIS A 58 -22.32 -1.81 -15.66
CA HIS A 58 -22.22 -1.79 -14.19
C HIS A 58 -21.32 -2.93 -13.67
N ALA A 59 -21.46 -4.13 -14.23
CA ALA A 59 -20.62 -5.28 -13.88
C ALA A 59 -19.13 -5.04 -14.20
N PHE A 60 -18.83 -4.49 -15.38
CA PHE A 60 -17.46 -4.11 -15.74
C PHE A 60 -16.91 -2.99 -14.85
N THR A 61 -17.73 -2.00 -14.48
CA THR A 61 -17.32 -0.92 -13.57
C THR A 61 -16.98 -1.47 -12.18
N LEU A 62 -17.81 -2.36 -11.62
CA LEU A 62 -17.50 -3.04 -10.35
C LEU A 62 -16.19 -3.83 -10.43
N SER A 63 -16.01 -4.57 -11.51
CA SER A 63 -14.77 -5.34 -11.76
C SER A 63 -13.55 -4.44 -11.81
N PHE A 64 -13.65 -3.30 -12.51
CA PHE A 64 -12.59 -2.32 -12.59
C PHE A 64 -12.25 -1.69 -11.22
N MET A 65 -13.26 -1.37 -10.40
CA MET A 65 -13.04 -0.88 -9.03
C MET A 65 -12.29 -1.90 -8.17
N LEU A 66 -12.66 -3.19 -8.26
CA LEU A 66 -11.97 -4.26 -7.54
C LEU A 66 -10.52 -4.43 -8.02
N LEU A 67 -10.25 -4.29 -9.32
CA LEU A 67 -8.89 -4.32 -9.86
C LEU A 67 -8.04 -3.12 -9.38
N LEU A 68 -8.65 -1.94 -9.24
CA LEU A 68 -7.97 -0.80 -8.59
C LEU A 68 -7.67 -1.08 -7.12
N ALA A 69 -8.58 -1.69 -6.37
CA ALA A 69 -8.33 -2.12 -5.00
C ALA A 69 -7.18 -3.14 -4.92
N VAL A 70 -7.12 -4.09 -5.85
CA VAL A 70 -5.98 -5.01 -5.99
C VAL A 70 -4.68 -4.26 -6.27
N ALA A 71 -4.69 -3.27 -7.16
CA ALA A 71 -3.51 -2.45 -7.45
C ALA A 71 -3.01 -1.69 -6.20
N ILE A 72 -3.93 -1.16 -5.38
CA ILE A 72 -3.58 -0.53 -4.10
C ILE A 72 -2.95 -1.56 -3.14
N LEU A 73 -3.49 -2.78 -3.06
CA LEU A 73 -2.89 -3.85 -2.25
C LEU A 73 -1.50 -4.26 -2.75
N VAL A 74 -1.25 -4.24 -4.07
CA VAL A 74 0.10 -4.46 -4.63
C VAL A 74 1.08 -3.38 -4.18
N LEU A 75 0.65 -2.11 -4.19
CA LEU A 75 1.47 -0.99 -3.71
C LEU A 75 1.78 -1.13 -2.20
N LEU A 76 0.78 -1.48 -1.40
CA LEU A 76 0.95 -1.78 0.02
C LEU A 76 1.95 -2.92 0.22
N PHE A 77 1.79 -4.03 -0.50
CA PHE A 77 2.68 -5.19 -0.41
C PHE A 77 4.13 -4.83 -0.76
N LYS A 78 4.34 -4.03 -1.81
CA LYS A 78 5.67 -3.52 -2.18
C LYS A 78 6.24 -2.59 -1.11
N GLY A 79 5.45 -1.67 -0.59
CA GLY A 79 5.85 -0.77 0.50
C GLY A 79 6.26 -1.51 1.78
N LEU A 80 5.51 -2.54 2.16
CA LEU A 80 5.84 -3.42 3.29
C LEU A 80 7.16 -4.19 3.06
N GLY A 81 7.47 -4.53 1.80
CA GLY A 81 8.77 -5.07 1.43
C GLY A 81 9.91 -4.09 1.71
N LEU A 82 9.77 -2.84 1.24
CA LEU A 82 10.76 -1.79 1.49
C LEU A 82 10.92 -1.48 2.98
N LEU A 83 9.83 -1.46 3.75
CA LEU A 83 9.87 -1.27 5.20
C LEU A 83 10.63 -2.41 5.89
N ARG A 84 10.43 -3.66 5.47
CA ARG A 84 11.20 -4.79 5.98
C ARG A 84 12.69 -4.63 5.71
N ASP A 85 13.06 -4.20 4.51
CA ASP A 85 14.47 -3.98 4.16
C ASP A 85 15.11 -2.86 5.01
N ILE A 86 14.35 -1.81 5.33
CA ILE A 86 14.78 -0.75 6.27
C ILE A 86 15.00 -1.36 7.67
N ILE A 87 14.05 -2.14 8.18
CA ILE A 87 14.18 -2.82 9.47
C ILE A 87 15.41 -3.73 9.52
N ASP A 88 15.73 -4.40 8.42
CA ASP A 88 16.91 -5.26 8.33
C ASP A 88 18.21 -4.45 8.41
N THR A 89 18.28 -3.29 7.75
CA THR A 89 19.45 -2.40 7.88
C THR A 89 19.55 -1.78 9.28
N VAL A 90 18.43 -1.37 9.90
CA VAL A 90 18.41 -0.87 11.28
C VAL A 90 18.87 -1.95 12.26
N GLY A 91 18.39 -3.18 12.09
CA GLY A 91 18.81 -4.33 12.91
C GLY A 91 20.30 -4.67 12.74
N ALA A 92 20.88 -4.43 11.57
CA ALA A 92 22.32 -4.52 11.34
C ALA A 92 23.11 -3.37 11.99
N GLY A 93 22.44 -2.32 12.50
CA GLY A 93 23.06 -1.12 13.07
C GLY A 93 23.39 -0.04 12.05
N ASP A 94 22.79 -0.10 10.86
CA ASP A 94 23.01 0.85 9.77
C ASP A 94 21.70 1.59 9.38
N PRO A 95 21.15 2.43 10.28
CA PRO A 95 19.88 3.11 10.03
C PRO A 95 19.96 4.11 8.87
N PHE A 96 21.10 4.76 8.67
CA PHE A 96 21.32 5.79 7.65
C PHE A 96 22.04 5.25 6.40
N ALA A 97 21.90 3.96 6.10
CA ALA A 97 22.32 3.41 4.82
C ALA A 97 21.73 4.27 3.68
N PRO A 98 22.52 4.74 2.69
CA PRO A 98 22.00 5.57 1.59
C PRO A 98 20.79 4.95 0.89
N ALA A 99 20.76 3.62 0.78
CA ALA A 99 19.64 2.86 0.22
C ALA A 99 18.30 3.07 0.96
N ASN A 100 18.31 3.42 2.26
CA ASN A 100 17.09 3.70 3.01
C ASN A 100 16.40 4.98 2.56
N ALA A 101 17.15 5.99 2.11
CA ALA A 101 16.57 7.18 1.51
C ALA A 101 15.78 6.84 0.24
N ASP A 102 16.34 6.00 -0.63
CA ASP A 102 15.67 5.54 -1.85
C ASP A 102 14.44 4.67 -1.55
N ARG A 103 14.50 3.83 -0.51
CA ARG A 103 13.36 3.02 -0.05
C ARG A 103 12.21 3.91 0.43
N LEU A 104 12.51 4.92 1.26
CA LEU A 104 11.53 5.89 1.75
C LEU A 104 10.92 6.70 0.60
N GLU A 105 11.72 7.14 -0.36
CA GLU A 105 11.25 7.88 -1.54
C GLU A 105 10.28 7.02 -2.38
N LYS A 106 10.64 5.76 -2.66
CA LYS A 106 9.77 4.81 -3.37
C LYS A 106 8.45 4.58 -2.61
N MET A 107 8.50 4.44 -1.28
CA MET A 107 7.30 4.33 -0.46
C MET A 107 6.43 5.59 -0.56
N GLY A 108 7.04 6.78 -0.58
CA GLY A 108 6.34 8.04 -0.80
C GLY A 108 5.61 8.08 -2.14
N TRP A 109 6.25 7.62 -3.21
CA TRP A 109 5.62 7.47 -4.53
C TRP A 109 4.49 6.43 -4.55
N TYR A 110 4.64 5.31 -3.83
CA TYR A 110 3.56 4.33 -3.69
C TYR A 110 2.35 4.95 -3.01
N ALA A 111 2.53 5.62 -1.87
CA ALA A 111 1.46 6.32 -1.17
C ALA A 111 0.81 7.41 -2.04
N ALA A 112 1.62 8.22 -2.74
CA ALA A 112 1.11 9.26 -3.63
C ALA A 112 0.26 8.69 -4.79
N SER A 113 0.65 7.54 -5.34
CA SER A 113 -0.07 6.89 -6.45
C SER A 113 -1.43 6.31 -6.06
N VAL A 114 -1.66 6.04 -4.77
CA VAL A 114 -2.98 5.60 -4.26
C VAL A 114 -4.02 6.71 -4.35
N ILE A 115 -3.62 7.98 -4.22
CA ILE A 115 -4.53 9.14 -4.19
C ILE A 115 -5.43 9.21 -5.44
N PRO A 116 -4.90 9.25 -6.68
CA PRO A 116 -5.74 9.28 -7.88
C PRO A 116 -6.59 8.02 -8.04
N MET A 117 -6.10 6.84 -7.62
CA MET A 117 -6.88 5.60 -7.64
C MET A 117 -8.10 5.69 -6.74
N MET A 118 -7.95 6.24 -5.53
CA MET A 118 -9.06 6.46 -4.61
C MET A 118 -10.07 7.47 -5.15
N VAL A 119 -9.62 8.55 -5.79
CA VAL A 119 -10.52 9.51 -6.45
C VAL A 119 -11.37 8.83 -7.52
N VAL A 120 -10.76 7.96 -8.35
CA VAL A 120 -11.49 7.19 -9.37
C VAL A 120 -12.49 6.23 -8.73
N ILE A 121 -12.08 5.47 -7.71
CA ILE A 121 -12.97 4.54 -6.99
C ILE A 121 -14.17 5.28 -6.41
N VAL A 122 -13.96 6.42 -5.74
CA VAL A 122 -15.03 7.23 -5.15
C VAL A 122 -15.97 7.77 -6.23
N GLY A 123 -15.44 8.28 -7.34
CA GLY A 123 -16.26 8.77 -8.45
C GLY A 123 -17.15 7.68 -9.05
N LEU A 124 -16.60 6.47 -9.25
CA LEU A 124 -17.35 5.32 -9.76
C LEU A 124 -18.39 4.82 -8.75
N ALA A 125 -18.06 4.84 -7.46
CA ALA A 125 -18.99 4.48 -6.39
C ALA A 125 -20.22 5.41 -6.36
N VAL A 126 -20.02 6.72 -6.51
CA VAL A 126 -21.11 7.70 -6.60
C VAL A 126 -21.98 7.43 -7.82
N TRP A 127 -21.37 7.10 -8.96
CA TRP A 127 -22.10 6.74 -10.18
C TRP A 127 -22.94 5.46 -10.00
N LEU A 128 -22.45 4.47 -9.25
CA LEU A 128 -23.14 3.20 -8.99
C LEU A 128 -24.25 3.25 -7.92
N LYS A 129 -24.30 4.30 -7.10
CA LYS A 129 -25.16 4.40 -5.91
C LYS A 129 -26.68 4.25 -6.20
N GLY A 130 -27.11 4.47 -7.45
CA GLY A 130 -28.51 4.32 -7.87
C GLY A 130 -28.88 2.93 -8.42
N VAL A 131 -27.92 2.03 -8.56
CA VAL A 131 -28.10 0.73 -9.24
C VAL A 131 -27.70 -0.44 -8.35
N VAL A 132 -26.64 -0.27 -7.56
CA VAL A 132 -26.15 -1.30 -6.64
C VAL A 132 -26.72 -1.03 -5.25
N GLU A 133 -27.40 -2.03 -4.69
CA GLU A 133 -27.95 -1.96 -3.35
C GLU A 133 -26.81 -2.04 -2.32
N ASN A 134 -26.88 -1.23 -1.26
CA ASN A 134 -25.89 -1.24 -0.16
C ASN A 134 -24.44 -0.92 -0.55
N ILE A 135 -24.21 -0.02 -1.52
CA ILE A 135 -22.88 0.64 -1.60
C ILE A 135 -22.73 1.56 -0.40
N GLU A 136 -22.23 1.00 0.70
CA GLU A 136 -21.68 1.72 1.85
C GLU A 136 -20.16 1.87 1.65
N LEU A 137 -19.78 2.60 0.61
CA LEU A 137 -18.43 3.15 0.57
C LEU A 137 -18.46 4.43 1.39
N ASP A 138 -17.87 4.39 2.59
CA ASP A 138 -17.51 5.59 3.36
C ASP A 138 -16.38 6.30 2.58
N ALA A 139 -16.78 6.93 1.49
CA ALA A 139 -15.94 7.56 0.49
C ALA A 139 -15.44 8.91 1.00
N ARG A 140 -14.86 8.92 2.19
CA ARG A 140 -14.22 10.09 2.76
C ARG A 140 -12.81 10.15 2.22
N PHE A 141 -12.46 11.30 1.65
CA PHE A 141 -11.09 11.54 1.24
C PHE A 141 -10.18 11.46 2.47
N ASP A 142 -9.27 10.48 2.47
CA ASP A 142 -8.33 10.28 3.57
C ASP A 142 -7.08 11.13 3.36
N PHE A 143 -7.05 12.29 4.01
CA PHE A 143 -5.87 13.16 4.06
C PHE A 143 -4.65 12.47 4.71
N GLY A 144 -4.85 11.38 5.45
CA GLY A 144 -3.78 10.57 6.02
C GLY A 144 -2.84 9.99 4.96
N VAL A 145 -3.35 9.58 3.80
CA VAL A 145 -2.51 9.06 2.70
C VAL A 145 -1.64 10.16 2.09
N VAL A 146 -2.21 11.37 1.94
CA VAL A 146 -1.46 12.55 1.47
C VAL A 146 -0.35 12.89 2.46
N PHE A 147 -0.70 12.97 3.74
CA PHE A 147 0.26 13.26 4.80
C PHE A 147 1.37 12.21 4.88
N LEU A 148 1.01 10.93 4.78
CA LEU A 148 1.97 9.83 4.74
C LEU A 148 2.97 9.98 3.59
N ALA A 149 2.49 10.27 2.37
CA ALA A 149 3.36 10.49 1.22
C ALA A 149 4.34 11.65 1.46
N LEU A 150 3.85 12.78 2.00
CA LEU A 150 4.70 13.93 2.32
C LEU A 150 5.73 13.60 3.40
N VAL A 151 5.33 12.93 4.48
CA VAL A 151 6.24 12.49 5.54
C VAL A 151 7.33 11.57 4.97
N LEU A 152 6.96 10.62 4.12
CA LEU A 152 7.93 9.72 3.48
C LEU A 152 8.94 10.46 2.60
N PHE A 153 8.51 11.46 1.83
CA PHE A 153 9.43 12.31 1.05
C PHE A 153 10.36 13.14 1.94
N VAL A 154 9.83 13.73 3.01
CA VAL A 154 10.65 14.49 3.98
C VAL A 154 11.67 13.57 4.65
N LEU A 155 11.24 12.40 5.12
CA LEU A 155 12.14 11.41 5.71
C LEU A 155 13.20 10.94 4.71
N ALA A 156 12.85 10.71 3.45
CA ALA A 156 13.81 10.36 2.41
C ALA A 156 14.89 11.44 2.24
N ARG A 157 14.51 12.73 2.28
CA ARG A 157 15.48 13.85 2.20
C ARG A 157 16.37 13.93 3.43
N VAL A 158 15.81 13.77 4.62
CA VAL A 158 16.56 13.79 5.88
C VAL A 158 17.54 12.62 5.95
N PHE A 159 17.13 11.42 5.55
CA PHE A 159 18.00 10.25 5.51
C PHE A 159 19.15 10.41 4.52
N ARG A 160 18.90 11.03 3.38
CA ARG A 160 19.93 11.31 2.38
C ARG A 160 20.99 12.26 2.91
N TYR A 161 20.56 13.36 3.53
CA TYR A 161 21.46 14.30 4.18
C TYR A 161 22.23 13.65 5.33
N GLY A 162 21.57 12.83 6.16
CA GLY A 162 22.24 12.08 7.23
C GLY A 162 23.29 11.08 6.72
N ALA A 163 23.06 10.48 5.55
CA ALA A 163 24.03 9.59 4.91
C ALA A 163 25.24 10.35 4.36
N GLU A 164 25.03 11.53 3.75
CA GLU A 164 26.09 12.44 3.31
C GLU A 164 26.96 12.90 4.49
N MET A 165 26.35 13.35 5.59
CA MET A 165 27.09 13.76 6.79
C MET A 165 27.94 12.64 7.39
N ARG A 166 27.48 11.39 7.31
CA ARG A 166 28.26 10.24 7.78
C ARG A 166 29.46 9.99 6.87
N ALA A 167 29.29 10.09 5.55
CA ALA A 167 30.38 9.92 4.60
C ALA A 167 31.48 10.99 4.83
N ASP A 168 31.09 12.24 5.06
CA ASP A 168 32.03 13.32 5.36
C ASP A 168 32.83 13.07 6.64
N LEU A 169 32.25 12.40 7.64
CA LEU A 169 32.95 12.05 8.89
C LEU A 169 33.93 10.88 8.70
N ASP A 170 33.54 9.87 7.91
CA ASP A 170 34.37 8.71 7.61
C ASP A 170 35.60 9.09 6.76
N ASP A 171 35.54 10.18 5.98
CA ASP A 171 36.67 10.71 5.18
C ASP A 171 37.67 11.57 5.97
N THR A 172 37.41 11.84 7.27
CA THR A 172 38.27 12.68 8.12
C THR A 172 39.20 11.91 9.07
N VAL A 173 39.17 10.57 9.04
CA VAL A 173 39.99 9.66 9.86
C VAL A 173 41.13 8.99 9.09
#